data_AF-A0A924HDA5-F1
#
_entry.id   AF-A0A924HDA5-F1
#
_cell.length_a   1.000
_cell.length_b   1.000
_cell.length_c   1.000
_cell.angle_alpha   90.00
_cell.angle_beta   90.00
_cell.angle_gamma   90.00
#
_symmetry.space_group_name_H-M   'P 1'
#
loop_
_entity.id
_entity.type
_entity.pdbx_description
1 polymer ?
#
loop_
_entity_poly.entity_id
_entity_poly.type
_entity_poly.pdbx_seq_one_letter_code
_entity_poly.pdbx_strand_id
1 'polypeptide(L)' 'MSLLLLEALGAAALLVFIVWWTMFSGRKNGELEDQPDNGPDKDKK' A
#
# COMPACT_ATOMS: atom_id res chain seq x y z
N MET A 1 3.39 -35.12 14.40
CA MET A 1 4.64 -34.38 14.06
C MET A 1 4.46 -33.52 12.81
N SER A 2 3.88 -34.03 11.71
CA SER A 2 3.69 -33.28 10.46
C SER A 2 2.69 -32.11 10.53
N LEU A 3 1.70 -32.19 11.43
CA LEU A 3 0.70 -31.11 11.65
C LEU A 3 1.36 -29.81 12.14
N LEU A 4 2.32 -29.90 13.06
CA LEU A 4 3.07 -28.74 13.58
C LEU A 4 3.90 -28.05 12.50
N LEU A 5 4.50 -28.81 11.59
CA LEU A 5 5.25 -28.27 10.45
C LEU A 5 4.31 -27.54 9.48
N LEU A 6 3.12 -28.09 9.22
CA LEU A 6 2.12 -27.46 8.35
C LEU A 6 1.59 -26.16 8.96
N GLU A 7 1.33 -26.14 10.27
CA GLU A 7 0.94 -24.92 11.01
C GLU A 7 2.04 -23.86 11.02
N ALA A 8 3.31 -24.25 11.21
CA ALA A 8 4.44 -23.32 11.17
C ALA A 8 4.63 -22.69 9.79
N LEU A 9 4.48 -23.48 8.71
CA LEU A 9 4.49 -22.99 7.33
C LEU A 9 3.32 -22.04 7.05
N GLY A 10 2.11 -22.38 7.53
CA GLY A 10 0.93 -21.52 7.42
C GLY A 10 1.09 -20.21 8.19
N ALA A 11 1.60 -20.26 9.43
CA ALA A 11 1.84 -19.09 10.27
C ALA A 11 2.93 -18.19 9.68
N ALA A 12 3.99 -18.76 9.12
CA ALA A 12 5.04 -18.00 8.43
C ALA A 12 4.49 -17.27 7.20
N ALA A 13 3.66 -17.93 6.38
CA ALA A 13 3.00 -17.30 5.24
C ALA A 13 2.03 -16.18 5.67
N LEU A 14 1.25 -16.41 6.72
CA LEU A 14 0.34 -15.40 7.30
C LEU A 14 1.11 -14.21 7.88
N LEU A 15 2.24 -14.43 8.55
CA LEU A 15 3.09 -13.36 9.07
C LEU A 15 3.63 -12.47 7.95
N VAL A 16 4.19 -13.07 6.90
CA VAL A 16 4.70 -12.33 5.74
C VAL A 16 3.56 -11.57 5.05
N PHE A 17 2.39 -12.21 4.90
CA PHE A 17 1.20 -11.60 4.33
C PHE A 17 0.76 -10.38 5.14
N ILE A 18 0.68 -10.47 6.46
CA ILE A 18 0.28 -9.36 7.34
C ILE A 18 1.32 -8.24 7.31
N VAL A 19 2.61 -8.55 7.35
CA VAL A 19 3.67 -7.52 7.30
C VAL A 19 3.66 -6.79 5.95
N TRP A 20 3.57 -7.53 4.85
CA TRP A 20 3.45 -6.93 3.52
C TRP A 20 2.17 -6.11 3.39
N TRP A 21 1.05 -6.64 3.89
CA TRP A 21 -0.24 -5.97 3.91
C TRP A 21 -0.23 -4.70 4.75
N THR A 22 0.38 -4.70 5.93
CA THR A 22 0.45 -3.50 6.80
C THR A 22 1.30 -2.41 6.17
N MET A 23 2.41 -2.77 5.52
CA MET A 23 3.23 -1.83 4.74
C MET A 23 2.50 -1.30 3.50
N PHE A 24 1.69 -2.13 2.85
CA PHE A 24 0.99 -1.76 1.61
C PHE A 24 -0.34 -1.02 1.85
N SER A 25 -1.11 -1.41 2.87
CA SER A 25 -2.37 -0.78 3.28
C SER A 25 -2.14 0.57 3.98
N GLY A 26 -0.97 0.75 4.59
CA GLY A 26 -0.53 2.02 5.16
C GLY A 26 -0.16 3.09 4.12
N ARG A 27 0.02 2.73 2.84
CA ARG A 27 0.17 3.70 1.74
C ARG A 27 -1.19 4.31 1.38
N LYS A 28 -1.76 5.06 2.33
CA LYS A 28 -2.68 6.16 2.03
C LYS A 28 -1.88 7.25 1.33
N ASN A 29 -1.64 7.07 0.03
CA ASN A 29 -1.50 8.18 -0.90
C ASN A 29 -2.95 8.63 -1.13
N GLY A 30 -3.59 9.34 -0.20
CA GLY A 30 -3.08 10.62 0.25
C GLY A 30 -3.28 11.52 -0.95
N GLU A 31 -4.51 11.98 -1.11
CA GLU A 31 -4.97 12.85 -2.18
C GLU A 31 -3.86 13.86 -2.49
N LEU A 32 -3.44 13.99 -3.75
CA LEU A 32 -3.13 15.36 -4.15
C LEU A 32 -4.46 16.07 -4.01
N GLU A 33 -4.61 16.78 -2.89
CA GLU A 33 -5.66 17.77 -2.70
C GLU A 33 -5.80 18.55 -4.01
N ASP A 34 -7.06 18.64 -4.42
CA ASP A 34 -7.58 19.30 -5.59
C ASP A 34 -6.73 20.48 -6.08
N GLN A 35 -6.47 20.53 -7.39
CA GLN A 35 -5.88 21.69 -8.06
C GLN A 35 -6.54 23.00 -7.57
N PRO A 36 -5.77 24.01 -7.16
CA PRO A 36 -6.10 25.37 -7.52
C PRO A 36 -5.35 25.70 -8.81
N ASP A 37 -6.10 25.65 -9.90
CA ASP A 37 -5.93 26.41 -11.13
C ASP A 37 -5.36 27.82 -10.88
N ASN A 38 -4.03 27.96 -10.84
CA ASN A 38 -3.33 29.26 -10.74
C ASN A 38 -1.92 29.17 -11.38
N GLY A 39 -1.86 28.64 -12.60
CA GLY A 39 -0.74 28.94 -13.49
C GLY A 39 -1.04 30.24 -14.22
N PRO A 40 -0.31 31.35 -13.98
CA PRO A 40 -0.53 32.55 -14.75
C PRO A 40 -0.12 32.26 -16.20
N ASP A 41 -0.95 32.74 -17.12
CA ASP A 41 -0.48 33.25 -18.39
C ASP A 41 0.30 32.26 -19.28
N LYS A 42 -0.43 31.56 -20.14
CA LYS A 42 0.06 31.31 -21.50
C LYS A 42 -1.06 31.56 -22.50
N ASP A 43 -1.07 32.79 -22.98
CA ASP A 43 -1.16 33.07 -24.41
C ASP A 43 -0.95 31.83 -25.29
N LYS A 44 -1.95 31.48 -26.11
CA LYS A 44 -1.79 31.36 -27.57
C LYS A 44 -3.04 30.83 -28.27
N LYS A 45 -3.60 31.75 -29.07
CA LYS A 45 -4.09 31.58 -30.45
C LYS A 45 -5.58 31.33 -30.69
#